data_AF-A0A089X7I2-F1
#
_entry.id   AF-A0A089X7I2-F1
#
_cell.length_a   1.000
_cell.length_b   1.000
_cell.length_c   1.000
_cell.angle_alpha   90.00
_cell.angle_beta   90.00
_cell.angle_gamma   90.00
#
_symmetry.space_group_name_H-M   'P 1'
#
loop_
_entity.id
_entity.type
_entity.pdbx_description
1 polymer ?
#
loop_
_entity_poly.entity_id
_entity_poly.type
_entity_poly.pdbx_seq_one_letter_code
_entity_poly.pdbx_strand_id
1 'polypeptide(L)'
;MKARMKAVRGLTVLLLALTGCAAGEGGGDAAASCAYLVRYEGRTYLDRSGVGFEAAERIGTAVLPPCDDTPGDGEPGSPPTSVRAYRVVGWDPAEAIAVGTSPRDAVFVAVSPDEASPRPGHLG
;
A
#
# COMPACT_ATOMS: atom_id res chain seq x y z
N MET A 1 25.34 71.41 -17.56
CA MET A 1 24.77 70.95 -18.85
C MET A 1 24.44 69.47 -18.75
N LYS A 2 23.24 69.08 -19.20
CA LYS A 2 22.70 67.70 -19.30
C LYS A 2 23.30 66.98 -20.51
N ALA A 3 23.52 65.66 -20.40
CA ALA A 3 23.07 64.61 -21.33
C ALA A 3 23.77 63.25 -21.04
N ARG A 4 23.21 62.04 -21.23
CA ARG A 4 21.83 61.50 -21.37
C ARG A 4 21.94 59.95 -21.39
N MET A 5 20.95 59.28 -20.79
CA MET A 5 20.30 58.01 -21.24
C MET A 5 21.14 56.73 -21.38
N LYS A 6 20.66 55.49 -21.19
CA LYS A 6 19.46 54.81 -20.65
C LYS A 6 19.76 53.30 -20.74
N ALA A 7 18.91 52.49 -20.10
CA ALA A 7 18.71 51.03 -20.22
C ALA A 7 19.51 50.19 -19.20
N VAL A 8 18.90 49.76 -18.08
CA VAL A 8 17.91 48.67 -17.90
C VAL A 8 18.43 47.31 -18.33
N ARG A 9 18.59 46.44 -17.32
CA ARG A 9 18.21 45.02 -17.25
C ARG A 9 18.69 44.55 -15.87
N GLY A 10 17.92 44.75 -14.82
CA GLY A 10 16.72 43.94 -14.57
C GLY A 10 17.13 42.74 -13.72
N LEU A 11 17.46 42.96 -12.44
CA LEU A 11 17.63 41.87 -11.48
C LEU A 11 16.23 41.53 -10.96
N THR A 12 15.50 40.73 -11.74
CA THR A 12 14.24 40.12 -11.32
C THR A 12 14.57 39.15 -10.18
N VAL A 13 14.35 39.59 -8.94
CA VAL A 13 14.30 38.69 -7.79
C VAL A 13 13.02 37.87 -7.93
N LEU A 14 13.15 36.68 -8.52
CA LEU A 14 12.08 35.68 -8.53
C LEU A 14 12.05 35.04 -7.14
N LEU A 15 11.21 35.57 -6.25
CA LEU A 15 10.78 34.84 -5.07
C LEU A 15 10.01 33.60 -5.55
N LEU A 16 10.69 32.44 -5.60
CA LEU A 16 9.98 31.17 -5.65
C LEU A 16 9.30 30.99 -4.29
N ALA A 17 8.03 31.36 -4.22
CA ALA A 17 7.12 30.79 -3.26
C ALA A 17 7.11 29.28 -3.53
N LEU A 18 7.86 28.53 -2.73
CA LEU A 18 7.61 27.11 -2.52
C LEU A 18 6.24 27.05 -1.86
N THR A 19 5.18 27.08 -2.67
CA THR A 19 3.92 26.44 -2.29
C THR A 19 4.27 24.97 -2.17
N GLY A 20 4.82 24.60 -1.01
CA GLY A 20 4.82 23.23 -0.55
C GLY A 20 3.36 22.81 -0.56
N CYS A 21 2.97 22.12 -1.62
CA CYS A 21 1.90 21.16 -1.51
C CYS A 21 2.45 20.11 -0.56
N ALA A 22 2.29 20.38 0.75
CA ALA A 22 2.17 19.34 1.73
C ALA A 22 0.87 18.60 1.38
N ALA A 23 0.94 17.75 0.35
CA ALA A 23 0.04 16.62 0.22
C ALA A 23 0.53 15.59 1.25
N GLY A 24 0.33 15.94 2.51
CA GLY A 24 0.30 14.98 3.59
C GLY A 24 -1.05 14.27 3.55
N GLU A 25 -0.97 12.98 3.81
CA GLU A 25 -2.05 12.08 4.17
C GLU A 25 -3.21 11.91 3.17
N GLY A 26 -3.25 10.71 2.61
CA GLY A 26 -4.39 10.22 1.84
C GLY A 26 -3.90 9.18 0.87
N GLY A 27 -3.36 8.07 1.38
CA GLY A 27 -3.16 6.87 0.58
C GLY A 27 -4.51 6.49 -0.01
N GLY A 28 -4.75 6.93 -1.24
CA GLY A 28 -5.82 6.41 -2.06
C GLY A 28 -5.41 4.99 -2.39
N ASP A 29 -5.94 4.03 -1.64
CA ASP A 29 -6.05 2.65 -2.06
C ASP A 29 -6.82 2.69 -3.39
N ALA A 30 -6.07 2.77 -4.49
CA ALA A 30 -6.61 2.60 -5.82
C ALA A 30 -7.35 1.27 -5.81
N ALA A 31 -8.64 1.31 -6.12
CA ALA A 31 -9.51 0.16 -6.31
C ALA A 31 -8.90 -0.78 -7.36
N ALA A 32 -7.96 -1.61 -6.94
CA ALA A 32 -7.40 -2.68 -7.72
C ALA A 32 -8.42 -3.82 -7.70
N SER A 33 -8.78 -4.35 -8.86
CA SER A 33 -9.54 -5.60 -8.97
C SER A 33 -8.92 -6.63 -8.02
N CYS A 34 -9.64 -7.04 -6.99
CA CYS A 34 -9.00 -7.49 -5.75
C CYS A 34 -8.45 -8.91 -5.90
N ALA A 35 -7.15 -9.01 -6.12
CA ALA A 35 -6.43 -10.17 -5.61
C ALA A 35 -6.67 -10.22 -4.08
N TYR A 36 -6.99 -11.40 -3.54
CA TYR A 36 -7.23 -11.54 -2.09
C TYR A 36 -5.99 -11.08 -1.31
N LEU A 37 -6.09 -9.87 -0.76
CA LEU A 37 -5.02 -9.15 -0.09
C LEU A 37 -5.33 -9.02 1.39
N VAL A 38 -4.30 -9.17 2.20
CA VAL A 38 -4.39 -9.09 3.66
C VAL A 38 -3.30 -8.16 4.17
N ARG A 39 -3.67 -7.21 5.02
CA ARG A 39 -2.72 -6.32 5.71
C ARG A 39 -2.53 -6.79 7.14
N TYR A 40 -1.29 -7.07 7.54
CA TYR A 40 -0.94 -7.44 8.91
C TYR A 40 0.41 -6.82 9.29
N GLU A 41 0.46 -6.09 10.40
CA GLU A 41 1.67 -5.39 10.90
C GLU A 41 2.39 -4.56 9.82
N GLY A 42 1.62 -3.83 9.00
CA GLY A 42 2.15 -2.98 7.93
C GLY A 42 2.58 -3.74 6.66
N ARG A 43 2.49 -5.07 6.62
CA ARG A 43 2.87 -5.90 5.48
C ARG A 43 1.67 -6.37 4.67
N THR A 44 1.84 -6.42 3.35
CA THR A 44 0.87 -6.94 2.38
C THR A 44 1.10 -8.42 2.16
N TYR A 45 0.11 -9.25 2.45
CA TYR A 45 0.09 -10.67 2.12
C TYR A 45 -0.94 -10.93 1.04
N LEU A 46 -0.64 -11.87 0.16
CA LEU A 46 -1.55 -12.33 -0.88
C LEU A 46 -1.85 -13.81 -0.68
N ASP A 47 -3.06 -14.22 -1.03
CA ASP A 47 -3.43 -15.64 -1.12
C ASP A 47 -2.45 -16.42 -2.00
N ARG A 48 -2.12 -17.62 -1.55
CA ARG A 48 -1.39 -18.64 -2.31
C ARG A 48 -2.19 -19.94 -2.22
N SER A 49 -3.19 -20.05 -3.08
CA SER A 49 -3.96 -21.27 -3.25
C SER A 49 -3.06 -22.49 -3.55
N GLY A 50 -3.49 -23.67 -3.13
CA GLY A 50 -2.79 -24.94 -3.39
C GLY A 50 -1.60 -25.25 -2.48
N VAL A 51 -1.29 -24.38 -1.51
CA VAL A 51 -0.27 -24.66 -0.48
C VAL A 51 -0.91 -25.42 0.68
N GLY A 52 -0.39 -26.61 0.98
CA GLY A 52 -0.74 -27.33 2.21
C GLY A 52 -0.05 -26.70 3.42
N PHE A 53 -0.80 -26.39 4.48
CA PHE A 53 -0.27 -25.73 5.66
C PHE A 53 -1.01 -26.16 6.93
N GLU A 54 -0.42 -25.87 8.08
CA GLU A 54 -1.03 -26.04 9.40
C GLU A 54 -1.05 -24.69 10.13
N ALA A 55 -2.25 -24.23 10.51
CA ALA A 55 -2.42 -23.04 11.34
C ALA A 55 -2.30 -23.41 12.83
N ALA A 56 -1.44 -22.69 13.55
CA ALA A 56 -1.19 -22.85 14.97
C ALA A 56 -1.95 -21.78 15.79
N GLU A 57 -1.30 -21.13 16.75
CA GLU A 57 -1.98 -20.15 17.61
C GLU A 57 -2.35 -18.86 16.87
N ARG A 58 -3.33 -18.15 17.44
CA ARG A 58 -3.69 -16.80 17.01
C ARG A 58 -2.57 -15.83 17.40
N ILE A 59 -2.03 -15.12 16.43
CA ILE A 59 -0.97 -14.12 16.63
C ILE A 59 -1.49 -12.68 16.57
N GLY A 60 -2.67 -12.44 16.01
CA GLY A 60 -3.26 -11.11 16.01
C GLY A 60 -4.54 -10.96 15.18
N THR A 61 -4.76 -9.73 14.72
CA THR A 61 -5.86 -9.33 13.84
C THR A 61 -5.27 -8.71 12.57
N ALA A 62 -5.67 -9.21 11.41
CA ALA A 62 -5.33 -8.66 10.10
C ALA A 62 -6.54 -7.92 9.51
N VAL A 63 -6.29 -7.13 8.47
CA VAL A 63 -7.31 -6.34 7.76
C VAL A 63 -7.37 -6.75 6.31
N LEU A 64 -8.55 -7.14 5.84
CA LEU A 64 -8.86 -7.19 4.42
C LEU A 64 -9.25 -5.78 3.99
N PRO A 65 -8.54 -5.18 3.02
CA PRO A 65 -8.87 -3.85 2.53
C PRO A 65 -10.23 -3.87 1.82
N PRO A 66 -10.81 -2.69 1.56
CA PRO A 66 -11.93 -2.56 0.66
C PRO A 66 -11.68 -3.27 -0.65
N CYS A 67 -12.70 -4.01 -1.10
CA CYS A 67 -12.72 -4.50 -2.45
C CYS A 67 -13.80 -3.78 -3.25
N ASP A 68 -13.38 -3.17 -4.35
CA ASP A 68 -14.27 -2.61 -5.37
C ASP A 68 -14.16 -3.48 -6.63
N ASP A 69 -15.07 -4.46 -6.71
CA ASP A 69 -15.18 -5.35 -7.85
C ASP A 69 -15.94 -4.73 -9.03
N THR A 70 -16.49 -3.52 -8.87
CA THR A 70 -17.31 -2.84 -9.90
C THR A 70 -16.80 -1.41 -10.17
N PRO A 71 -15.52 -1.24 -10.55
CA PRO A 71 -14.95 0.10 -10.70
C PRO A 71 -15.75 0.92 -11.71
N GLY A 72 -16.28 2.07 -11.26
CA GLY A 72 -16.99 3.03 -12.10
C GLY A 72 -18.53 3.00 -12.03
N ASP A 73 -19.12 2.20 -11.15
CA ASP A 73 -20.55 2.25 -10.82
C ASP A 73 -20.92 3.41 -9.88
N GLY A 74 -19.92 4.06 -9.28
CA GLY A 74 -20.09 5.19 -8.35
C GLY A 74 -20.41 4.76 -6.93
N GLU A 75 -20.45 3.46 -6.66
CA GLU A 75 -20.62 2.94 -5.31
C GLU A 75 -19.26 2.91 -4.59
N PRO A 76 -19.24 3.19 -3.27
CA PRO A 76 -18.02 2.98 -2.50
C PRO A 76 -17.67 1.49 -2.48
N GLY A 77 -16.38 1.15 -2.65
CA GLY A 77 -15.89 -0.21 -2.43
C GLY A 77 -16.30 -0.74 -1.05
N SER A 78 -16.35 -2.07 -0.91
CA SER A 78 -16.76 -2.73 0.35
C SER A 78 -15.96 -2.19 1.54
N PRO A 79 -16.52 -2.07 2.75
CA PRO A 79 -15.75 -1.58 3.90
C PRO A 79 -14.60 -2.55 4.24
N PRO A 80 -13.50 -2.06 4.86
CA PRO A 80 -12.43 -2.92 5.33
C PRO A 80 -12.95 -3.90 6.38
N THR A 81 -12.50 -5.15 6.32
CA THR A 81 -12.95 -6.22 7.21
C THR A 81 -11.80 -6.73 8.08
N SER A 82 -12.01 -6.82 9.38
CA SER A 82 -11.03 -7.42 10.30
C SER A 82 -11.16 -8.94 10.36
N VAL A 83 -10.04 -9.65 10.29
CA VAL A 83 -9.95 -11.12 10.36
C VAL A 83 -8.88 -11.54 11.38
N ARG A 84 -8.94 -12.75 11.91
CA ARG A 84 -7.90 -13.25 12.82
C ARG A 84 -6.70 -13.72 12.01
N ALA A 85 -5.51 -13.44 12.53
CA ALA A 85 -4.24 -13.93 12.01
C ALA A 85 -3.69 -15.04 12.90
N TYR A 86 -3.17 -16.09 12.29
CA TYR A 86 -2.61 -17.28 12.91
C TYR A 86 -1.20 -17.53 12.40
N ARG A 87 -0.34 -18.09 13.26
CA ARG A 87 0.96 -18.59 12.82
C ARG A 87 0.78 -19.79 11.91
N VAL A 88 1.64 -19.91 10.90
CA VAL A 88 1.76 -21.14 10.11
C VAL A 88 2.97 -21.93 10.63
N VAL A 89 2.78 -23.22 10.89
CA VAL A 89 3.87 -24.09 11.39
C VAL A 89 5.03 -24.11 10.38
N GLY A 90 6.24 -23.80 10.87
CA GLY A 90 7.46 -23.80 10.06
C GLY A 90 7.71 -22.53 9.23
N TRP A 91 6.86 -21.51 9.33
CA TRP A 91 7.02 -20.23 8.63
C TRP A 91 7.22 -19.07 9.59
N ASP A 92 8.07 -18.11 9.18
CA ASP A 92 8.17 -16.83 9.86
C ASP A 92 6.91 -15.98 9.58
N PRO A 93 6.26 -15.38 10.60
CA PRO A 93 5.09 -14.51 10.38
C PRO A 93 5.36 -13.29 9.50
N ALA A 94 6.61 -12.89 9.29
CA ALA A 94 7.00 -11.86 8.34
C ALA A 94 7.04 -12.37 6.90
N GLU A 95 6.98 -13.69 6.66
CA GLU A 95 6.95 -14.32 5.33
C GLU A 95 5.57 -14.89 4.98
N ALA A 96 4.93 -15.56 5.94
CA ALA A 96 3.60 -16.13 5.76
C ALA A 96 2.80 -16.21 7.07
N ILE A 97 1.49 -16.02 6.93
CA ILE A 97 0.51 -16.19 8.01
C ILE A 97 -0.71 -16.93 7.46
N ALA A 98 -1.58 -17.37 8.36
CA ALA A 98 -2.91 -17.86 7.98
C ALA A 98 -3.98 -16.90 8.51
N VAL A 99 -5.02 -16.63 7.73
CA VAL A 99 -6.13 -15.77 8.15
C VAL A 99 -7.49 -16.44 8.04
N GLY A 100 -8.34 -16.27 9.05
CA GLY A 100 -9.68 -16.84 9.04
C GLY A 100 -10.46 -16.57 10.32
N THR A 101 -11.64 -17.16 10.44
CA THR A 101 -12.45 -17.11 11.67
C THR A 101 -11.95 -18.15 12.70
N SER A 102 -11.38 -19.24 12.22
CA SER A 102 -10.79 -20.34 12.97
C SER A 102 -9.52 -20.86 12.28
N PRO A 103 -8.62 -21.58 12.97
CA PRO A 103 -7.48 -22.24 12.33
C PRO A 103 -7.87 -23.24 11.24
N ARG A 104 -9.06 -23.86 11.32
CA ARG A 104 -9.52 -24.88 10.36
C ARG A 104 -10.02 -24.28 9.05
N ASP A 105 -10.56 -23.07 9.11
CA ASP A 105 -11.12 -22.36 7.96
C ASP A 105 -10.17 -21.26 7.46
N ALA A 106 -8.92 -21.29 7.92
CA ALA A 106 -7.95 -20.27 7.57
C ALA A 106 -7.48 -20.44 6.12
N VAL A 107 -7.04 -19.33 5.54
CA VAL A 107 -6.41 -19.25 4.21
C VAL A 107 -4.94 -18.89 4.41
N PHE A 108 -4.06 -19.60 3.73
CA PHE A 108 -2.63 -19.30 3.72
C PHE A 108 -2.35 -18.07 2.86
N VAL A 109 -1.65 -17.09 3.42
CA VAL A 109 -1.24 -15.89 2.71
C VAL A 109 0.25 -15.64 2.94
N ALA A 110 0.95 -15.21 1.89
CA ALA A 110 2.38 -14.94 1.93
C ALA A 110 2.70 -13.56 1.39
N VAL A 111 3.79 -12.94 1.84
CA VAL A 111 4.21 -11.64 1.32
C VAL A 111 4.50 -11.76 -0.17
N SER A 112 4.06 -10.78 -0.95
CA SER A 112 4.50 -10.67 -2.34
C SER A 112 5.94 -10.18 -2.38
N PRO A 113 6.82 -10.77 -3.21
CA PRO A 113 8.21 -10.31 -3.35
C PRO A 113 8.36 -8.91 -3.97
N ASP A 114 7.27 -8.19 -4.25
CA ASP A 114 7.31 -6.96 -5.06
C ASP A 114 7.36 -5.65 -4.26
N GLU A 115 7.11 -5.64 -2.94
CA GLU A 115 7.12 -4.40 -2.14
C GLU A 115 8.27 -4.31 -1.13
N ALA A 116 8.99 -5.41 -0.88
CA ALA A 116 10.14 -5.42 0.06
C ALA A 116 11.47 -5.06 -0.61
N SER A 117 11.52 -4.95 -1.93
CA SER A 117 12.73 -4.63 -2.68
C SER A 117 12.58 -3.27 -3.39
N PRO A 118 13.43 -2.27 -3.09
CA PRO A 118 13.56 -1.12 -3.96
C PRO A 118 13.98 -1.64 -5.34
N ARG A 119 13.05 -1.64 -6.30
CA ARG A 119 13.41 -1.99 -7.69
C ARG A 119 14.54 -1.03 -8.11
N PRO A 120 15.70 -1.54 -8.58
CA PRO A 120 16.68 -0.67 -9.22
C PRO A 120 15.99 0.02 -10.39
N GLY A 121 15.90 1.35 -10.32
CA GLY A 121 15.30 2.15 -11.38
C GLY A 121 15.94 1.81 -12.71
N HIS A 122 15.12 1.42 -13.69
CA HIS A 122 15.56 1.25 -15.06
C HIS A 122 15.91 2.65 -15.59
N LEU A 123 17.20 2.96 -15.64
CA LEU A 123 17.72 4.16 -16.31
C LEU A 123 17.44 3.99 -17.81
N GLY A 124 16.58 4.85 -18.34
CA GLY A 124 16.43 5.13 -19.77
C GLY A 124 17.21 6.38 -20.14
#